data_AF-A0AA39TGQ1-F1
#
_entry.id   AF-A0AA39TGQ1-F1
#
_cell.length_a   1.000
_cell.length_b   1.000
_cell.length_c   1.000
_cell.angle_alpha   90.00
_cell.angle_beta   90.00
_cell.angle_gamma   90.00
#
_symmetry.space_group_name_H-M   'P 1'
#
loop_
_entity.id
_entity.type
_entity.pdbx_description
1 polymer ?
#
loop_
_entity_poly.entity_id
_entity_poly.type
_entity_poly.pdbx_seq_one_letter_code
_entity_poly.pdbx_strand_id
1 'polypeptide(L)'
;MQEQSISVRDNGSDSDTNKLLPPGLCLKTTIQVFVGTESEPLIVHKDILCASSEFFKNACKEPWKESAGTVELPATKPQIFEVYARWLYSPNVLALMEKPVRVTAANGAVSVPAYEPLFHLYALGDMLQDSRFKNAILDKIVEVRKTVEYAPMCFSAFVYGELPPSSPLRRLYVDFWAASSDGHWFDTKNPADDCNSPDAPMEFFRDVLKKFKTGGGGRKLWEEDICQYHEHPKAKNGA
;
A
#
# COMPACT_ATOMS: atom_id res chain seq x y z
N MET A 1 54.22 0.31 -20.68
CA MET A 1 52.86 0.71 -20.24
C MET A 1 53.03 1.39 -18.90
N GLN A 2 52.73 2.69 -18.82
CA GLN A 2 52.88 3.49 -17.60
C GLN A 2 51.61 3.35 -16.75
N GLU A 3 51.77 2.89 -15.51
CA GLU A 3 50.73 2.98 -14.48
C GLU A 3 50.64 4.43 -14.01
N GLN A 4 49.52 5.09 -14.31
CA GLN A 4 49.20 6.39 -13.74
C GLN A 4 48.61 6.19 -12.34
N SER A 5 49.45 6.39 -11.33
CA SER A 5 49.03 6.61 -9.94
C SER A 5 48.25 7.92 -9.85
N ILE A 6 46.96 7.84 -9.54
CA ILE A 6 46.12 9.01 -9.26
C ILE A 6 46.35 9.40 -7.79
N SER A 7 47.13 10.46 -7.58
CA SER A 7 47.25 11.12 -6.28
C SER A 7 45.99 11.94 -6.01
N VAL A 8 45.14 11.46 -5.11
CA VAL A 8 44.02 12.24 -4.58
C VAL A 8 44.57 13.20 -3.54
N ARG A 9 44.54 14.51 -3.85
CA ARG A 9 44.83 15.57 -2.89
C ARG A 9 43.65 15.66 -1.92
N ASP A 10 43.93 15.36 -0.66
CA ASP A 10 42.99 15.58 0.44
C ASP A 10 42.95 17.09 0.75
N ASN A 11 41.96 17.78 0.17
CA ASN A 11 41.61 19.14 0.55
C ASN A 11 40.41 19.05 1.48
N GLY A 12 40.69 18.91 2.77
CA GLY A 12 39.70 18.99 3.82
C GLY A 12 38.97 20.34 3.80
N SER A 13 37.66 20.27 3.54
CA SER A 13 36.69 21.08 4.26
C SER A 13 35.73 20.09 4.90
N ASP A 14 35.87 19.87 6.20
CA ASP A 14 34.98 19.06 7.03
C ASP A 14 33.63 19.78 7.13
N SER A 15 32.89 19.80 6.01
CA SER A 15 31.60 20.45 5.90
C SER A 15 30.55 19.52 6.50
N ASP A 16 30.52 19.44 7.82
CA ASP A 16 29.42 18.99 8.68
C ASP A 16 28.39 18.09 7.97
N THR A 17 28.86 16.98 7.39
CA THR A 17 28.05 16.13 6.49
C THR A 17 26.92 15.45 7.25
N ASN A 18 27.00 15.45 8.58
CA ASN A 18 25.93 15.11 9.52
C ASN A 18 24.68 15.99 9.40
N LYS A 19 24.74 17.14 8.70
CA LYS A 19 23.56 17.97 8.37
C LYS A 19 22.87 17.59 7.07
N LEU A 20 23.49 16.74 6.23
CA LEU A 20 22.92 16.33 4.93
C LEU A 20 21.88 15.21 5.05
N LEU A 21 21.96 14.40 6.11
CA LEU A 21 21.06 13.26 6.33
C LEU A 21 20.28 13.45 7.63
N PRO A 22 19.01 13.03 7.69
CA PRO A 22 18.27 12.97 8.95
C PRO A 22 19.09 12.19 10.00
N PRO A 23 19.15 12.65 11.26
CA PRO A 23 19.83 11.91 12.32
C PRO A 23 19.27 10.48 12.42
N GLY A 24 20.13 9.48 12.27
CA GLY A 24 19.76 8.06 12.46
C GLY A 24 19.46 7.26 11.18
N LEU A 25 19.75 7.78 9.98
CA LEU A 25 19.69 6.96 8.76
C LEU A 25 21.10 6.44 8.42
N CYS A 26 21.40 5.18 8.77
CA CYS A 26 22.67 4.52 8.49
C CYS A 26 22.45 3.29 7.58
N LEU A 27 23.20 3.22 6.48
CA LEU A 27 23.12 2.09 5.53
C LEU A 27 24.14 0.97 5.85
N LYS A 28 24.61 0.87 7.09
CA LYS A 28 25.59 -0.16 7.48
C LYS A 28 24.96 -1.50 7.85
N THR A 29 23.72 -1.47 8.33
CA THR A 29 23.03 -2.67 8.84
C THR A 29 21.85 -3.03 7.94
N THR A 30 21.72 -4.32 7.65
CA THR A 30 20.67 -4.88 6.80
C THR A 30 19.84 -5.91 7.56
N ILE A 31 18.60 -6.10 7.12
CA ILE A 31 17.69 -7.16 7.56
C ILE A 31 17.46 -8.08 6.36
N GLN A 32 17.47 -9.38 6.61
CA GLN A 32 17.06 -10.42 5.68
C GLN A 32 15.57 -10.70 5.89
N VAL A 33 14.76 -10.48 4.86
CA VAL A 33 13.32 -10.73 4.92
C VAL A 33 12.99 -11.93 4.04
N PHE A 34 12.58 -13.03 4.67
CA PHE A 34 12.10 -14.23 4.00
C PHE A 34 10.60 -14.08 3.76
N VAL A 35 10.16 -14.21 2.50
CA VAL A 35 8.78 -13.91 2.11
C VAL A 35 8.16 -15.14 1.46
N GLY A 36 6.95 -15.49 1.87
CA GLY A 36 6.24 -16.66 1.36
C GLY A 36 7.03 -17.95 1.61
N THR A 37 7.24 -18.73 0.55
CA THR A 37 8.00 -19.99 0.58
C THR A 37 9.37 -19.87 -0.09
N GLU A 38 9.84 -18.66 -0.39
CA GLU A 38 11.14 -18.47 -1.03
C GLU A 38 12.29 -18.72 -0.06
N SER A 39 13.31 -19.43 -0.55
CA SER A 39 14.52 -19.72 0.23
C SER A 39 15.51 -18.56 0.26
N GLU A 40 15.42 -17.64 -0.71
CA GLU A 40 16.31 -16.48 -0.80
C GLU A 40 15.63 -15.25 -0.16
N PRO A 41 16.29 -14.57 0.79
CA PRO A 41 15.72 -13.40 1.44
C PRO A 41 15.93 -12.13 0.60
N LEU A 42 15.00 -11.20 0.75
CA LEU A 42 15.21 -9.81 0.32
C LEU A 42 16.03 -9.07 1.38
N ILE A 43 17.16 -8.49 0.96
CA ILE A 43 18.07 -7.76 1.84
C ILE A 43 17.74 -6.26 1.79
N VAL A 44 17.35 -5.69 2.92
CA VAL A 44 16.94 -4.28 3.02
C VAL A 44 17.64 -3.59 4.18
N HIS A 45 17.98 -2.31 4.05
CA HIS A 45 18.64 -1.57 5.12
C HIS A 45 17.70 -1.38 6.33
N LYS A 46 18.21 -1.76 7.52
CA LYS A 46 17.47 -1.74 8.79
C LYS A 46 16.86 -0.39 9.08
N ASP A 47 17.65 0.67 8.96
CA ASP A 47 17.23 2.02 9.34
C ASP A 47 16.16 2.56 8.39
N ILE A 48 16.21 2.20 7.10
CA ILE A 48 15.15 2.54 6.14
C ILE A 48 13.85 1.84 6.51
N LEU A 49 13.89 0.53 6.79
CA LEU A 49 12.72 -0.24 7.20
C LEU A 49 12.11 0.30 8.50
N CYS A 50 12.93 0.50 9.52
CA CYS A 50 12.48 0.96 10.84
C CYS A 50 12.00 2.41 10.84
N ALA A 51 12.54 3.26 9.96
CA ALA A 51 12.07 4.63 9.80
C ALA A 51 10.67 4.69 9.17
N SER A 52 10.30 3.71 8.34
CA SER A 52 9.02 3.68 7.64
C SER A 52 7.95 2.87 8.38
N SER A 53 8.31 1.70 8.91
CA SER A 53 7.39 0.71 9.46
C SER A 53 7.56 0.54 10.97
N GLU A 54 6.47 0.77 11.72
CA GLU A 54 6.46 0.55 13.17
C GLU A 54 6.55 -0.96 13.51
N PHE A 55 6.07 -1.84 12.63
CA PHE A 55 6.29 -3.28 12.73
C PHE A 55 7.79 -3.61 12.77
N PHE A 56 8.55 -3.18 11.76
CA PHE A 56 9.99 -3.46 11.70
C PHE A 56 10.74 -2.77 12.82
N LYS A 57 10.37 -1.55 13.18
CA LYS A 57 10.94 -0.83 14.33
C LYS A 57 10.74 -1.58 15.65
N ASN A 58 9.64 -2.32 15.82
CA ASN A 58 9.40 -3.13 16.99
C ASN A 58 10.08 -4.51 16.91
N ALA A 59 10.00 -5.18 15.76
CA ALA A 59 10.67 -6.46 15.53
C ALA A 59 12.19 -6.37 15.69
N CYS A 60 12.79 -5.22 15.34
CA CYS A 60 14.23 -4.99 15.45
C CYS A 60 14.74 -4.57 16.83
N LYS A 61 13.85 -4.44 17.84
CA LYS A 61 14.26 -4.18 19.23
C LYS A 61 14.62 -5.51 19.91
N GLU A 62 15.53 -5.46 20.88
CA GLU A 62 15.74 -6.61 21.76
C GLU A 62 14.51 -6.80 22.68
N PRO A 63 14.18 -8.04 23.11
CA PRO A 63 14.94 -9.29 22.96
C PRO A 63 14.46 -10.19 21.80
N TRP A 64 13.79 -9.63 20.79
CA TRP A 64 13.15 -10.40 19.72
C TRP A 64 14.19 -11.14 18.85
N LYS A 65 13.88 -12.35 18.35
CA LYS A 65 14.80 -13.14 17.50
C LYS A 65 15.21 -12.36 16.25
N GLU A 66 14.30 -11.52 15.78
CA GLU A 66 14.41 -10.65 14.62
C GLU A 66 15.42 -9.51 14.83
N SER A 67 15.78 -9.19 16.08
CA SER A 67 16.90 -8.28 16.39
C SER A 67 18.24 -8.79 15.84
N ALA A 68 18.35 -10.10 15.59
CA ALA A 68 19.50 -10.73 14.92
C ALA A 68 19.56 -10.47 13.39
N GLY A 69 18.59 -9.72 12.84
CA GLY A 69 18.59 -9.28 11.44
C GLY A 69 17.84 -10.18 10.46
N THR A 70 16.91 -11.01 10.94
CA THR A 70 16.08 -11.89 10.08
C THR A 70 14.60 -11.76 10.44
N VAL A 71 13.74 -11.57 9.44
CA VAL A 71 12.27 -11.50 9.58
C VAL A 71 11.61 -12.44 8.58
N GLU A 72 10.56 -13.14 9.00
CA GLU A 72 9.80 -14.08 8.16
C GLU A 72 8.36 -13.56 7.95
N LEU A 73 7.92 -13.53 6.69
CA LEU A 73 6.58 -13.09 6.26
C LEU A 73 5.92 -14.19 5.39
N PRO A 74 5.52 -15.33 5.98
CA PRO A 74 5.07 -16.51 5.23
C PRO A 74 3.74 -16.31 4.48
N ALA A 75 2.89 -15.39 4.94
CA ALA A 75 1.60 -15.10 4.30
C ALA A 75 1.70 -14.06 3.17
N THR A 76 2.88 -13.46 2.95
CA THR A 76 3.07 -12.41 1.95
C THR A 76 3.62 -13.00 0.64
N LYS A 77 3.09 -12.53 -0.50
CA LYS A 77 3.63 -12.88 -1.82
C LYS A 77 4.97 -12.16 -2.05
N PRO A 78 6.03 -12.84 -2.52
CA PRO A 78 7.36 -12.24 -2.73
C PRO A 78 7.33 -10.95 -3.55
N GLN A 79 6.57 -10.93 -4.64
CA GLN A 79 6.47 -9.78 -5.55
C GLN A 79 5.83 -8.55 -4.87
N ILE A 80 4.89 -8.75 -3.94
CA ILE A 80 4.23 -7.67 -3.20
C ILE A 80 5.24 -7.04 -2.23
N PHE A 81 6.02 -7.85 -1.52
CA PHE A 81 7.07 -7.34 -0.64
C PHE A 81 8.20 -6.66 -1.44
N GLU A 82 8.55 -7.18 -2.62
CA GLU A 82 9.57 -6.58 -3.48
C GLU A 82 9.18 -5.17 -3.94
N VAL A 83 7.91 -4.93 -4.29
CA VAL A 83 7.40 -3.58 -4.61
C VAL A 83 7.48 -2.66 -3.39
N TYR A 84 7.10 -3.14 -2.20
CA TYR A 84 7.26 -2.37 -0.96
C TYR A 84 8.74 -2.03 -0.69
N ALA A 85 9.64 -3.01 -0.81
CA ALA A 85 11.06 -2.81 -0.65
C ALA A 85 11.61 -1.77 -1.63
N ARG A 86 11.22 -1.82 -2.91
CA ARG A 86 11.57 -0.78 -3.89
C ARG A 86 11.02 0.59 -3.52
N TRP A 87 9.79 0.66 -3.02
CA TRP A 87 9.14 1.91 -2.61
C TRP A 87 9.89 2.60 -1.46
N LEU A 88 10.42 1.82 -0.51
CA LEU A 88 11.23 2.35 0.59
C LEU A 88 12.45 3.15 0.11
N TYR A 89 13.08 2.71 -0.98
CA TYR A 89 14.20 3.43 -1.59
C TYR A 89 13.76 4.52 -2.57
N SER A 90 12.64 4.30 -3.26
CA SER A 90 12.13 5.21 -4.29
C SER A 90 10.61 5.23 -4.30
N PRO A 91 9.98 6.25 -3.69
CA PRO A 91 8.52 6.37 -3.67
C PRO A 91 7.89 6.41 -5.07
N ASN A 92 8.66 6.80 -6.09
CA ASN A 92 8.21 6.87 -7.48
C ASN A 92 7.97 5.51 -8.14
N VAL A 93 8.30 4.39 -7.49
CA VAL A 93 8.07 3.04 -8.07
C VAL A 93 6.60 2.81 -8.45
N LEU A 94 5.65 3.38 -7.71
CA LEU A 94 4.22 3.25 -8.02
C LEU A 94 3.83 3.98 -9.32
N ALA A 95 4.58 5.01 -9.72
CA ALA A 95 4.38 5.70 -10.98
C ALA A 95 4.88 4.89 -12.19
N LEU A 96 5.72 3.88 -11.96
CA LEU A 96 6.23 2.97 -13.00
C LEU A 96 5.28 1.82 -13.32
N MET A 97 4.19 1.67 -12.55
CA MET A 97 3.15 0.69 -12.88
C MET A 97 2.59 0.97 -14.28
N GLU A 98 2.30 -0.09 -15.02
CA GLU A 98 1.70 0.02 -16.34
C GLU A 98 0.41 0.83 -16.29
N LYS A 99 0.13 1.55 -17.38
CA LYS A 99 -1.09 2.35 -17.48
C LYS A 99 -2.29 1.43 -17.27
N PRO A 100 -3.18 1.71 -16.30
CA PRO A 100 -4.30 0.84 -16.01
C PRO A 100 -5.27 0.82 -17.19
N VAL A 101 -5.79 -0.36 -17.48
CA VAL A 101 -6.80 -0.58 -18.53
C VAL A 101 -7.98 -1.37 -17.97
N ARG A 102 -9.16 -1.13 -18.53
CA ARG A 102 -10.30 -2.02 -18.35
C ARG A 102 -10.11 -3.22 -19.28
N VAL A 103 -10.35 -4.40 -18.77
CA VAL A 103 -10.26 -5.66 -19.52
C VAL A 103 -11.63 -6.32 -19.49
N THR A 104 -12.05 -6.87 -20.62
CA THR A 104 -13.23 -7.73 -20.72
C THR A 104 -12.76 -9.15 -21.00
N ALA A 105 -13.00 -10.07 -20.05
CA ALA A 105 -12.66 -11.47 -20.20
C ALA A 105 -13.62 -12.19 -21.17
N ALA A 106 -13.27 -13.40 -21.59
CA ALA A 106 -14.06 -14.19 -22.55
C ALA A 106 -15.50 -14.48 -22.08
N ASN A 107 -15.73 -14.54 -20.77
CA ASN A 107 -17.05 -14.71 -20.16
C ASN A 107 -17.84 -13.39 -20.02
N GLY A 108 -17.34 -12.28 -20.56
CA GLY A 108 -17.95 -10.95 -20.46
C GLY A 108 -17.63 -10.21 -19.16
N ALA A 109 -16.83 -10.79 -18.24
CA ALA A 109 -16.44 -10.12 -17.01
C ALA A 109 -15.60 -8.87 -17.32
N VAL A 110 -16.03 -7.71 -16.85
CA VAL A 110 -15.26 -6.48 -16.94
C VAL A 110 -14.50 -6.29 -15.62
N SER A 111 -13.21 -6.00 -15.68
CA SER A 111 -12.39 -5.73 -14.50
C SER A 111 -11.24 -4.75 -14.82
N VAL A 112 -10.54 -4.31 -13.79
CA VAL A 112 -9.32 -3.50 -13.90
C VAL A 112 -8.22 -4.21 -13.10
N PRO A 113 -7.33 -4.98 -13.77
CA PRO A 113 -6.34 -5.82 -13.09
C PRO A 113 -5.39 -5.07 -12.16
N ALA A 114 -5.19 -3.76 -12.39
CA ALA A 114 -4.32 -2.93 -11.57
C ALA A 114 -4.78 -2.81 -10.09
N TYR A 115 -6.05 -3.06 -9.77
CA TYR A 115 -6.54 -2.96 -8.39
C TYR A 115 -6.05 -4.08 -7.48
N GLU A 116 -5.97 -5.32 -7.99
CA GLU A 116 -5.59 -6.47 -7.17
C GLU A 116 -4.22 -6.30 -6.48
N PRO A 117 -3.12 -5.98 -7.19
CA PRO A 117 -1.83 -5.76 -6.54
C PRO A 117 -1.86 -4.57 -5.59
N LEU A 118 -2.62 -3.50 -5.89
CA LEU A 118 -2.74 -2.34 -4.99
C LEU A 118 -3.44 -2.72 -3.67
N PHE A 119 -4.47 -3.56 -3.71
CA PHE A 119 -5.17 -4.01 -2.50
C PHE A 119 -4.26 -4.90 -1.64
N HIS A 120 -3.48 -5.79 -2.27
CA HIS A 120 -2.47 -6.58 -1.55
C HIS A 120 -1.33 -5.72 -0.99
N LEU A 121 -0.88 -4.69 -1.71
CA LEU A 121 0.13 -3.74 -1.20
C LEU A 121 -0.42 -2.94 -0.02
N TYR A 122 -1.69 -2.53 -0.05
CA TYR A 122 -2.31 -1.87 1.09
C TYR A 122 -2.39 -2.80 2.31
N ALA A 123 -2.83 -4.04 2.13
CA ALA A 123 -2.88 -5.03 3.21
C ALA A 123 -1.49 -5.32 3.79
N LEU A 124 -0.45 -5.39 2.94
CA LEU A 124 0.93 -5.44 3.39
C LEU A 124 1.29 -4.20 4.23
N GLY A 125 0.95 -2.99 3.77
CA GLY A 125 1.18 -1.77 4.52
C GLY A 125 0.46 -1.72 5.87
N ASP A 126 -0.73 -2.30 5.96
CA ASP A 126 -1.49 -2.43 7.21
C ASP A 126 -0.79 -3.38 8.19
N MET A 127 -0.41 -4.58 7.73
CA MET A 127 0.36 -5.55 8.51
C MET A 127 1.68 -4.96 9.00
N LEU A 128 2.39 -4.22 8.13
CA LEU A 128 3.66 -3.58 8.46
C LEU A 128 3.49 -2.28 9.26
N GLN A 129 2.26 -1.84 9.52
CA GLN A 129 1.97 -0.59 10.23
C GLN A 129 2.69 0.63 9.60
N ASP A 130 2.73 0.69 8.27
CA ASP A 130 3.33 1.77 7.51
C ASP A 130 2.23 2.67 6.90
N SER A 131 1.83 3.68 7.67
CA SER A 131 0.80 4.64 7.25
C SER A 131 1.21 5.44 6.02
N ARG A 132 2.50 5.74 5.84
CA ARG A 132 2.98 6.51 4.68
C ARG A 132 2.84 5.69 3.40
N PHE A 133 3.17 4.40 3.47
CA PHE A 133 2.96 3.47 2.37
C PHE A 133 1.48 3.28 2.08
N LYS A 134 0.65 3.03 3.10
CA LYS A 134 -0.81 2.93 2.95
C LYS A 134 -1.42 4.14 2.25
N ASN A 135 -1.03 5.35 2.65
CA ASN A 135 -1.52 6.60 2.02
C ASN A 135 -1.12 6.68 0.53
N ALA A 136 0.14 6.35 0.20
CA ALA A 136 0.60 6.34 -1.19
C ALA A 136 -0.15 5.31 -2.06
N ILE A 137 -0.52 4.17 -1.49
CA ILE A 137 -1.33 3.16 -2.19
C ILE A 137 -2.77 3.65 -2.40
N LEU A 138 -3.39 4.32 -1.42
CA LEU A 138 -4.72 4.93 -1.58
C LEU A 138 -4.73 5.98 -2.68
N ASP A 139 -3.72 6.84 -2.72
CA ASP A 139 -3.55 7.83 -3.78
C ASP A 139 -3.48 7.16 -5.15
N LYS A 140 -2.72 6.06 -5.25
CA LYS A 140 -2.60 5.29 -6.49
C LYS A 140 -3.91 4.61 -6.89
N ILE A 141 -4.68 4.07 -5.94
CA ILE A 141 -6.01 3.50 -6.21
C ILE A 141 -6.94 4.57 -6.79
N VAL A 142 -6.94 5.77 -6.22
CA VAL A 142 -7.74 6.90 -6.72
C VAL A 142 -7.26 7.38 -8.09
N GLU A 143 -5.96 7.41 -8.34
CA GLU A 143 -5.38 7.71 -9.65
C GLU A 143 -5.84 6.70 -10.71
N VAL A 144 -5.80 5.40 -10.40
CA VAL A 144 -6.31 4.34 -11.27
C VAL A 144 -7.80 4.56 -11.54
N ARG A 145 -8.60 4.81 -10.49
CA ARG A 145 -10.04 5.08 -10.60
C ARG A 145 -10.37 6.28 -11.48
N LYS A 146 -9.56 7.34 -11.43
CA LYS A 146 -9.71 8.52 -12.29
C LYS A 146 -9.31 8.21 -13.73
N THR A 147 -8.23 7.46 -13.93
CA THR A 147 -7.70 7.13 -15.26
C THR A 147 -8.62 6.22 -16.06
N VAL A 148 -9.16 5.19 -15.40
CA VAL A 148 -10.03 4.21 -16.06
C VAL A 148 -11.51 4.52 -15.89
N GLU A 149 -11.90 5.43 -15.01
CA GLU A 149 -13.28 5.75 -14.64
C GLU A 149 -14.13 4.55 -14.15
N TYR A 150 -13.49 3.56 -13.54
CA TYR A 150 -14.14 2.31 -13.09
C TYR A 150 -13.77 1.97 -11.67
N ALA A 151 -14.76 1.64 -10.82
CA ALA A 151 -14.52 1.26 -9.44
C ALA A 151 -13.80 -0.10 -9.33
N PRO A 152 -13.02 -0.34 -8.25
CA PRO A 152 -12.63 -1.70 -7.90
C PRO A 152 -13.88 -2.51 -7.57
N MET A 153 -14.03 -3.67 -8.21
CA MET A 153 -15.14 -4.60 -7.99
C MET A 153 -14.58 -5.96 -7.57
N CYS A 154 -15.43 -6.87 -7.11
CA CYS A 154 -15.05 -8.21 -6.60
C CYS A 154 -14.05 -8.24 -5.44
N PHE A 155 -13.78 -7.11 -4.79
CA PHE A 155 -12.84 -7.05 -3.67
C PHE A 155 -13.54 -7.01 -2.30
N SER A 156 -14.88 -7.09 -2.23
CA SER A 156 -15.59 -6.99 -0.94
C SER A 156 -15.17 -8.09 0.04
N ALA A 157 -15.05 -9.33 -0.43
CA ALA A 157 -14.58 -10.47 0.38
C ALA A 157 -13.15 -10.24 0.91
N PHE A 158 -12.23 -9.78 0.05
CA PHE A 158 -10.87 -9.44 0.44
C PHE A 158 -10.85 -8.29 1.46
N VAL A 159 -11.52 -7.18 1.17
CA VAL A 159 -11.52 -5.96 2.01
C VAL A 159 -12.07 -6.23 3.40
N TYR A 160 -13.09 -7.07 3.54
CA TYR A 160 -13.72 -7.37 4.81
C TYR A 160 -13.08 -8.56 5.53
N GLY A 161 -12.38 -9.44 4.81
CA GLY A 161 -11.65 -10.58 5.37
C GLY A 161 -10.25 -10.21 5.87
N GLU A 162 -9.53 -9.37 5.12
CA GLU A 162 -8.11 -9.07 5.36
C GLU A 162 -7.88 -7.77 6.15
N LEU A 163 -8.85 -6.83 6.16
CA LEU A 163 -8.65 -5.51 6.74
C LEU A 163 -9.59 -5.25 7.92
N PRO A 164 -9.13 -4.52 8.95
CA PRO A 164 -9.98 -4.20 10.10
C PRO A 164 -11.15 -3.27 9.69
N PRO A 165 -12.28 -3.28 10.42
CA PRO A 165 -13.41 -2.37 10.14
C PRO A 165 -13.06 -0.88 10.14
N SER A 166 -12.00 -0.48 10.84
CA SER A 166 -11.50 0.90 10.87
C SER A 166 -10.64 1.27 9.65
N SER A 167 -10.30 0.32 8.78
CA SER A 167 -9.40 0.48 7.64
C SER A 167 -9.88 1.61 6.71
N PRO A 168 -9.02 2.60 6.41
CA PRO A 168 -9.33 3.62 5.43
C PRO A 168 -9.62 3.07 4.02
N LEU A 169 -8.93 2.01 3.57
CA LEU A 169 -9.24 1.37 2.29
C LEU A 169 -10.65 0.78 2.29
N ARG A 170 -11.10 0.19 3.40
CA ARG A 170 -12.48 -0.31 3.52
C ARG A 170 -13.50 0.82 3.40
N ARG A 171 -13.26 1.96 4.05
CA ARG A 171 -14.11 3.16 3.91
C ARG A 171 -14.12 3.68 2.46
N LEU A 172 -12.95 3.77 1.83
CA LEU A 172 -12.83 4.21 0.43
C LEU A 172 -13.57 3.27 -0.53
N TYR A 173 -13.47 1.96 -0.31
CA TYR A 173 -14.17 0.94 -1.11
C TYR A 173 -15.68 1.13 -1.06
N VAL A 174 -16.24 1.29 0.14
CA VAL A 174 -17.67 1.59 0.33
C VAL A 174 -18.07 2.88 -0.38
N ASP A 175 -17.23 3.91 -0.31
CA ASP A 175 -17.52 5.21 -0.93
C ASP A 175 -17.49 5.13 -2.47
N PHE A 176 -16.62 4.33 -3.08
CA PHE A 176 -16.65 4.10 -4.54
C PHE A 176 -17.99 3.54 -5.01
N TRP A 177 -18.53 2.56 -4.27
CA TRP A 177 -19.81 1.93 -4.58
C TRP A 177 -20.99 2.86 -4.27
N ALA A 178 -20.96 3.56 -3.12
CA ALA A 178 -22.00 4.55 -2.79
C ALA A 178 -22.07 5.70 -3.80
N ALA A 179 -20.96 6.06 -4.44
CA ALA A 179 -20.91 7.10 -5.45
C ALA A 179 -21.37 6.65 -6.85
N SER A 180 -21.18 5.37 -7.19
CA SER A 180 -21.30 4.88 -8.58
C SER A 180 -22.49 3.96 -8.81
N SER A 181 -23.08 3.38 -7.76
CA SER A 181 -24.21 2.46 -7.88
C SER A 181 -25.55 3.15 -7.84
N ASP A 182 -26.50 2.58 -8.57
CA ASP A 182 -27.93 2.81 -8.43
C ASP A 182 -28.66 1.47 -8.26
N GLY A 183 -29.98 1.45 -8.43
CA GLY A 183 -30.77 0.21 -8.32
C GLY A 183 -30.34 -0.89 -9.29
N HIS A 184 -29.80 -0.55 -10.46
CA HIS A 184 -29.37 -1.51 -11.48
C HIS A 184 -28.15 -2.32 -11.06
N TRP A 185 -27.43 -1.90 -10.01
CA TRP A 185 -26.31 -2.66 -9.49
C TRP A 185 -26.73 -4.10 -9.10
N PHE A 186 -27.93 -4.29 -8.56
CA PHE A 186 -28.43 -5.62 -8.18
C PHE A 186 -28.88 -6.48 -9.37
N ASP A 187 -29.01 -5.89 -10.56
CA ASP A 187 -29.43 -6.56 -11.81
C ASP A 187 -28.28 -6.59 -12.85
N THR A 188 -27.05 -6.31 -12.42
CA THR A 188 -25.89 -6.25 -13.29
C THR A 188 -25.61 -7.58 -13.99
N LYS A 189 -25.27 -7.49 -15.28
CA LYS A 189 -24.85 -8.64 -16.09
C LYS A 189 -23.36 -8.93 -16.00
N ASN A 190 -22.60 -8.11 -15.28
CA ASN A 190 -21.18 -8.35 -15.09
C ASN A 190 -20.98 -9.46 -14.05
N PRO A 191 -20.47 -10.64 -14.43
CA PRO A 191 -20.29 -11.74 -13.48
C PRO A 191 -19.22 -11.45 -12.41
N ALA A 192 -18.40 -10.41 -12.59
CA ALA A 192 -17.41 -9.99 -11.61
C ALA A 192 -17.95 -9.03 -10.52
N ASP A 193 -19.22 -8.62 -10.56
CA ASP A 193 -19.74 -7.69 -9.55
C ASP A 193 -19.98 -8.40 -8.22
N ASP A 194 -19.69 -7.73 -7.10
CA ASP A 194 -19.82 -8.30 -5.75
C ASP A 194 -21.24 -8.82 -5.46
N CYS A 195 -22.28 -8.19 -5.99
CA CYS A 195 -23.67 -8.64 -5.83
C CYS A 195 -23.95 -10.01 -6.46
N ASN A 196 -23.11 -10.46 -7.38
CA ASN A 196 -23.18 -11.77 -8.03
C ASN A 196 -22.27 -12.81 -7.36
N SER A 197 -21.46 -12.41 -6.38
CA SER A 197 -20.53 -13.30 -5.67
C SER A 197 -21.17 -13.89 -4.40
N PRO A 198 -21.17 -15.22 -4.21
CA PRO A 198 -21.64 -15.84 -2.96
C PRO A 198 -20.73 -15.52 -1.76
N ASP A 199 -19.48 -15.11 -2.02
CA ASP A 199 -18.49 -14.80 -1.00
C ASP A 199 -18.56 -13.33 -0.54
N ALA A 200 -19.39 -12.50 -1.19
CA ALA A 200 -19.53 -11.10 -0.82
C ALA A 200 -20.20 -10.97 0.57
N PRO A 201 -19.54 -10.30 1.54
CA PRO A 201 -20.05 -10.25 2.90
C PRO A 201 -21.26 -9.33 3.00
N MET A 202 -22.31 -9.77 3.70
CA MET A 202 -23.52 -8.95 3.93
C MET A 202 -23.24 -7.61 4.63
N GLU A 203 -22.14 -7.52 5.38
CA GLU A 203 -21.68 -6.29 6.01
C GLU A 203 -21.30 -5.22 4.96
N PHE A 204 -20.73 -5.62 3.83
CA PHE A 204 -20.39 -4.70 2.74
C PHE A 204 -21.63 -4.00 2.18
N PHE A 205 -22.66 -4.75 1.82
CA PHE A 205 -23.91 -4.17 1.32
C PHE A 205 -24.59 -3.28 2.35
N ARG A 206 -24.50 -3.64 3.65
CA ARG A 206 -25.03 -2.82 4.74
C ARG A 206 -24.28 -1.48 4.87
N ASP A 207 -22.96 -1.49 4.77
CA ASP A 207 -22.13 -0.28 4.85
C ASP A 207 -22.40 0.65 3.66
N VAL A 208 -22.54 0.09 2.44
CA VAL A 208 -22.94 0.84 1.24
C VAL A 208 -24.33 1.47 1.42
N LEU A 209 -25.33 0.68 1.86
CA LEU A 209 -26.68 1.19 2.12
C LEU A 209 -26.68 2.28 3.19
N LYS A 210 -25.94 2.09 4.28
CA LYS A 210 -25.79 3.10 5.34
C LYS A 210 -25.23 4.39 4.77
N LYS A 211 -24.18 4.32 3.95
CA LYS A 211 -23.57 5.49 3.31
C LYS A 211 -24.56 6.23 2.41
N PHE A 212 -25.38 5.52 1.63
CA PHE A 212 -26.47 6.12 0.86
C PHE A 212 -27.46 6.86 1.76
N LYS A 213 -27.93 6.21 2.84
CA LYS A 213 -28.92 6.79 3.74
C LYS A 213 -28.41 7.95 4.58
N THR A 214 -27.10 8.09 4.76
CA THR A 214 -26.47 9.21 5.47
C THR A 214 -25.93 10.30 4.52
N GLY A 215 -26.36 10.32 3.25
CA GLY A 215 -26.07 11.41 2.32
C GLY A 215 -24.72 11.32 1.58
N GLY A 216 -24.09 10.15 1.57
CA GLY A 216 -22.89 9.89 0.76
C GLY A 216 -23.18 9.39 -0.65
N GLY A 217 -24.45 9.08 -0.97
CA GLY A 217 -24.86 8.59 -2.29
C GLY A 217 -24.50 9.58 -3.41
N GLY A 218 -23.87 9.08 -4.48
CA GLY A 218 -23.47 9.89 -5.64
C GLY A 218 -22.28 10.83 -5.40
N ARG A 219 -21.71 10.88 -4.19
CA ARG A 219 -20.59 11.78 -3.85
C ARG A 219 -19.25 11.10 -4.02
N LYS A 220 -18.38 11.72 -4.81
CA LYS A 220 -16.99 11.26 -5.00
C LYS A 220 -16.07 11.90 -3.97
N LEU A 221 -16.24 11.50 -2.71
CA LEU A 221 -15.55 12.10 -1.56
C LEU A 221 -14.02 12.13 -1.71
N TRP A 222 -13.43 11.13 -2.36
CA TRP A 222 -11.99 11.06 -2.66
C TRP A 222 -11.51 12.08 -3.70
N GLU A 223 -12.41 12.68 -4.49
CA GLU A 223 -12.10 13.80 -5.38
C GLU A 223 -12.21 15.15 -4.65
N GLU A 224 -13.03 15.22 -3.60
CA GLU A 224 -13.16 16.40 -2.75
C GLU A 224 -11.92 16.57 -1.85
N ASP A 225 -11.55 15.50 -1.13
CA ASP A 225 -10.37 15.46 -0.27
C ASP A 225 -9.92 14.01 -0.04
N ILE A 226 -8.77 13.63 -0.59
CA ILE A 226 -8.21 12.27 -0.38
C ILE A 226 -7.67 12.09 1.04
N CYS A 227 -7.28 13.17 1.73
CA CYS A 227 -6.69 13.11 3.07
C CYS A 227 -7.66 12.56 4.13
N GLN A 228 -8.98 12.57 3.88
CA GLN A 228 -9.97 11.94 4.77
C GLN A 228 -9.80 10.40 4.85
N TYR A 229 -9.10 9.80 3.89
CA TYR A 229 -8.71 8.39 3.88
C TYR A 229 -7.26 8.17 4.29
N HIS A 230 -6.48 9.23 4.52
CA HIS A 230 -5.10 9.10 4.95
C HIS A 230 -4.99 8.94 6.46
N GLU A 231 -3.95 8.22 6.88
CA GLU A 231 -3.51 8.16 8.25
C GLU A 231 -2.42 9.20 8.48
N HIS A 232 -2.69 10.16 9.35
CA HIS A 232 -1.73 11.18 9.75
C HIS A 232 -1.30 10.97 11.20
N PRO A 233 -0.01 11.20 11.55
CA PRO A 233 0.41 11.25 12.93
C PRO A 233 -0.47 12.26 13.69
N LYS A 234 -0.95 11.89 14.87
CA LYS A 234 -1.61 12.86 15.75
C LYS A 234 -0.64 14.00 15.99
N ALA A 235 -1.05 15.23 15.67
CA ALA A 235 -0.27 16.41 16.01
C ALA A 235 0.10 16.31 17.49
N LYS A 236 1.39 16.39 17.82
CA LYS A 236 1.81 16.53 19.21
C LYS A 236 1.21 17.85 19.67
N ASN A 237 0.11 17.80 20.42
CA ASN A 237 -0.39 18.97 21.13
C ASN A 237 0.78 19.50 21.95
N GLY A 238 1.25 20.70 21.60
CA GLY A 238 2.34 21.36 22.29
C GLY A 238 1.99 21.46 23.77
N ALA A 239 2.86 20.93 24.61
CA ALA A 239 2.88 21.22 26.04
C ALA A 239 3.38 22.65 26.26
#